data_AF-A0A8J3KE75-F1
#
_entry.id   AF-A0A8J3KE75-F1
#
_cell.length_a   1.000
_cell.length_b   1.000
_cell.length_c   1.000
_cell.angle_alpha   90.00
_cell.angle_beta   90.00
_cell.angle_gamma   90.00
#
_symmetry.space_group_name_H-M   'P 1'
#
loop_
_entity.id
_entity.type
_entity.pdbx_description
1 polymer ?
#
loop_
_entity_poly.entity_id
_entity_poly.type
_entity_poly.pdbx_seq_one_letter_code
_entity_poly.pdbx_strand_id
1 'polypeptide(L)'
;MSSVDILGPVLGFLGGALAVGLGFLQWRRTERNRRTRELSQRSAGAIEELQSRLRQLQILSRGGAISAEALGEQTRHLNIFLIEKRSVLDAEIETAARDYLAALGDIHREISEAGTATQEDWANTLARPQSETEALRQAVERMEAAETALTGRLHRAWENMPAA
;
A
#
# COMPACT_ATOMS: atom_id res chain seq x y z
N MET A 1 8.16 -69.70 22.68
CA MET A 1 7.92 -68.25 22.92
C MET A 1 7.93 -67.58 21.57
N SER A 2 6.74 -67.27 21.08
CA SER A 2 6.50 -66.85 19.70
C SER A 2 6.97 -65.41 19.49
N SER A 3 7.74 -65.20 18.43
CA SER A 3 8.30 -63.93 17.94
C SER A 3 7.26 -62.85 17.56
N VAL A 4 5.99 -63.05 17.93
CA VAL A 4 4.83 -62.22 17.58
C VAL A 4 4.59 -61.12 18.63
N ASP A 5 4.94 -61.34 19.89
CA ASP A 5 4.65 -60.37 20.99
C ASP A 5 5.58 -59.13 21.01
N ILE A 6 6.66 -59.14 20.22
CA ILE A 6 7.63 -58.03 20.13
C ILE A 6 7.28 -57.08 18.95
N LEU A 7 6.48 -57.53 17.99
CA LEU A 7 6.13 -56.75 16.78
C LEU A 7 5.08 -55.65 17.06
N GLY A 8 4.14 -55.89 17.98
CA GLY A 8 3.11 -54.91 18.36
C GLY A 8 3.67 -53.59 18.91
N PRO A 9 4.60 -53.62 19.89
CA PRO A 9 5.24 -52.42 20.43
C PRO A 9 6.07 -51.64 19.39
N VAL A 10 6.81 -52.35 18.51
CA VAL A 10 7.65 -51.73 17.48
C VAL A 10 6.79 -51.06 16.40
N LEU A 11 5.70 -51.71 15.96
CA LEU A 11 4.74 -51.13 15.03
C LEU A 11 3.97 -49.95 15.65
N GLY A 12 3.64 -50.02 16.94
CA GLY A 12 3.05 -48.91 17.69
C GLY A 12 3.98 -47.70 17.80
N PHE A 13 5.30 -47.94 17.99
CA PHE A 13 6.31 -46.89 18.04
C PHE A 13 6.53 -46.23 16.67
N LEU A 14 6.60 -47.03 15.60
CA LEU A 14 6.71 -46.53 14.22
C LEU A 14 5.45 -45.78 13.79
N GLY A 15 4.26 -46.28 14.13
CA GLY A 15 2.98 -45.61 13.90
C GLY A 15 2.87 -44.29 14.67
N GLY A 16 3.31 -44.27 15.93
CA GLY A 16 3.36 -43.06 16.75
C GLY A 16 4.35 -42.01 16.21
N ALA A 17 5.53 -42.43 15.77
CA ALA A 17 6.52 -41.54 15.17
C ALA A 17 6.02 -40.91 13.86
N LEU A 18 5.33 -41.70 13.02
CA LEU A 18 4.68 -41.21 11.80
C LEU A 18 3.54 -40.22 12.11
N ALA A 19 2.69 -40.52 13.10
CA ALA A 19 1.62 -39.61 13.51
C ALA A 19 2.15 -38.28 14.06
N VAL A 20 3.22 -38.31 14.87
CA VAL A 20 3.88 -37.10 15.38
C VAL A 20 4.52 -36.29 14.23
N GLY A 21 5.17 -36.95 13.27
CA GLY A 21 5.74 -36.30 12.09
C GLY A 21 4.68 -35.62 11.21
N LEU A 22 3.55 -36.29 10.97
CA LEU A 22 2.42 -35.72 10.23
C LEU A 22 1.76 -34.56 10.99
N GLY A 23 1.59 -34.68 12.31
CA GLY A 23 1.08 -33.62 13.17
C GLY A 23 1.97 -32.37 13.16
N PHE A 24 3.29 -32.55 13.18
CA PHE A 24 4.25 -31.45 13.07
C PHE A 24 4.20 -30.76 11.71
N LEU A 25 4.10 -31.52 10.61
CA LEU A 25 3.95 -30.97 9.26
C LEU A 25 2.63 -30.21 9.11
N GLN A 26 1.53 -30.73 9.65
CA GLN A 26 0.23 -30.07 9.64
C GLN A 26 0.27 -28.79 10.48
N TRP A 27 0.86 -28.82 11.66
CA TRP A 27 1.06 -27.62 12.50
C TRP A 27 1.87 -26.55 11.78
N ARG A 28 3.00 -26.91 11.14
CA ARG A 28 3.78 -25.97 10.32
C ARG A 28 2.98 -25.37 9.17
N ARG A 29 2.14 -26.17 8.49
CA ARG A 29 1.26 -25.67 7.42
C ARG A 29 0.19 -24.72 7.97
N THR A 30 -0.46 -25.08 9.07
CA THR A 30 -1.50 -24.25 9.70
C THR A 30 -0.92 -22.92 10.21
N GLU A 31 0.24 -22.96 10.86
CA GLU A 31 0.93 -21.75 11.35
C GLU A 31 1.36 -20.85 10.18
N ARG A 32 1.88 -21.43 9.10
CA ARG A 32 2.22 -20.66 7.88
C ARG A 32 0.97 -20.02 7.28
N ASN A 33 -0.13 -20.77 7.15
CA ASN A 33 -1.38 -20.25 6.61
C ASN A 33 -1.99 -19.15 7.49
N ARG A 34 -1.89 -19.29 8.81
CA ARG A 34 -2.33 -18.26 9.76
C ARG A 34 -1.54 -16.97 9.59
N ARG A 35 -0.20 -17.06 9.55
CA ARG A 35 0.66 -15.88 9.32
C ARG A 35 0.38 -15.23 7.96
N THR A 36 0.19 -16.01 6.91
CA THR A 36 -0.17 -15.48 5.59
C THR A 36 -1.52 -14.76 5.62
N ARG A 37 -2.52 -15.30 6.33
CA ARG A 37 -3.82 -14.63 6.50
C ARG A 37 -3.73 -13.34 7.33
N GLU A 38 -2.97 -13.35 8.42
CA GLU A 38 -2.75 -12.16 9.24
C GLU A 38 -2.03 -11.07 8.45
N LEU A 39 -1.01 -11.43 7.65
CA LEU A 39 -0.32 -10.52 6.76
C LEU A 39 -1.23 -10.02 5.63
N SER A 40 -2.04 -10.88 5.02
CA SER A 40 -2.96 -10.48 3.95
C SER A 40 -4.05 -9.53 4.46
N GLN A 41 -4.59 -9.75 5.66
CA GLN A 41 -5.53 -8.84 6.29
C GLN A 41 -4.90 -7.47 6.61
N ARG A 42 -3.68 -7.47 7.16
CA ARG A 42 -2.94 -6.21 7.41
C ARG A 42 -2.61 -5.47 6.12
N SER A 43 -2.24 -6.19 5.07
CA SER A 43 -1.97 -5.64 3.74
C SER A 43 -3.24 -5.05 3.11
N ALA A 44 -4.38 -5.75 3.21
CA ALA A 44 -5.68 -5.26 2.76
C ALA A 44 -6.07 -3.95 3.45
N GLY A 45 -5.97 -3.89 4.78
CA GLY A 45 -6.23 -2.66 5.53
C GLY A 45 -5.29 -1.51 5.16
N ALA A 46 -4.01 -1.80 4.90
CA ALA A 46 -3.05 -0.78 4.44
C ALA A 46 -3.38 -0.26 3.03
N ILE A 47 -3.82 -1.13 2.11
CA ILE A 47 -4.22 -0.75 0.76
C ILE A 47 -5.49 0.09 0.77
N GLU A 48 -6.48 -0.29 1.59
CA GLU A 48 -7.73 0.48 1.75
C GLU A 48 -7.45 1.86 2.36
N GLU A 49 -6.61 1.94 3.40
CA GLU A 49 -6.24 3.20 4.03
C GLU A 49 -5.45 4.10 3.07
N LEU A 50 -4.52 3.53 2.28
CA LEU A 50 -3.80 4.26 1.25
C LEU A 50 -4.77 4.82 0.19
N GLN A 51 -5.71 4.02 -0.28
CA GLN A 51 -6.72 4.46 -1.24
C GLN A 51 -7.61 5.57 -0.68
N SER A 52 -7.99 5.48 0.60
CA SER A 52 -8.77 6.52 1.29
C SER A 52 -8.01 7.86 1.34
N ARG A 53 -6.72 7.82 1.68
CA ARG A 53 -5.84 9.01 1.71
C ARG A 53 -5.68 9.64 0.31
N LEU A 54 -5.53 8.82 -0.73
CA LEU A 54 -5.50 9.31 -2.11
C LEU A 54 -6.81 10.00 -2.50
N ARG A 55 -7.96 9.42 -2.16
CA ARG A 55 -9.26 10.06 -2.40
C ARG A 55 -9.40 11.38 -1.65
N GLN A 56 -8.91 11.48 -0.42
CA GLN A 56 -8.92 12.73 0.33
C GLN A 56 -8.09 13.81 -0.37
N LEU A 57 -6.89 13.46 -0.84
CA LEU A 57 -6.05 14.35 -1.66
C LEU A 57 -6.77 14.79 -2.95
N GLN A 58 -7.43 13.87 -3.66
CA GLN A 58 -8.22 14.19 -4.86
C GLN A 58 -9.43 15.10 -4.57
N ILE A 59 -10.12 14.88 -3.45
CA ILE A 59 -11.27 15.70 -3.05
C ILE A 59 -10.79 17.11 -2.71
N LEU A 60 -9.69 17.22 -1.97
CA LEU A 60 -9.08 18.50 -1.65
C LEU A 60 -8.66 19.22 -2.94
N SER A 61 -8.06 18.50 -3.90
CA SER A 61 -7.51 19.09 -5.12
C SER A 61 -8.61 19.59 -6.06
N ARG A 62 -9.75 18.88 -6.11
CA ARG A 62 -10.96 19.29 -6.86
C ARG A 62 -11.82 20.32 -6.13
N GLY A 63 -11.71 20.42 -4.80
CA GLY A 63 -12.45 21.36 -3.96
C GLY A 63 -12.01 22.81 -4.09
N GLY A 64 -10.88 23.05 -4.77
CA GLY A 64 -10.52 24.36 -5.30
C GLY A 64 -9.74 25.31 -4.39
N ALA A 65 -9.34 24.87 -3.18
CA ALA A 65 -8.61 25.73 -2.25
C ALA A 65 -7.52 24.95 -1.48
N ILE A 66 -6.71 24.14 -2.17
CA ILE A 66 -5.54 23.56 -1.52
C ILE A 66 -4.50 24.66 -1.30
N SER A 67 -4.25 24.99 -0.03
CA SER A 67 -3.09 25.78 0.33
C SER A 67 -1.80 24.94 0.22
N ALA A 68 -0.68 25.58 -0.10
CA ALA A 68 0.64 24.93 -0.06
C ALA A 68 0.87 24.22 1.28
N GLU A 69 0.50 24.85 2.39
CA GLU A 69 0.59 24.29 3.73
C GLU A 69 -0.24 23.00 3.90
N ALA A 70 -1.48 22.99 3.42
CA ALA A 70 -2.33 21.80 3.45
C ALA A 70 -1.76 20.67 2.59
N LEU A 71 -1.21 20.99 1.41
CA LEU A 71 -0.56 20.01 0.55
C LEU A 71 0.71 19.44 1.20
N GLY A 72 1.52 20.29 1.83
CA GLY A 72 2.72 19.89 2.56
C GLY A 72 2.41 18.94 3.72
N GLU A 73 1.37 19.25 4.50
CA GLU A 73 0.96 18.41 5.62
C GLU A 73 0.39 17.06 5.15
N GLN A 74 -0.40 17.04 4.07
CA GLN A 74 -0.89 15.79 3.50
C GLN A 74 0.24 14.92 2.92
N THR A 75 1.21 15.55 2.25
CA THR A 75 2.41 14.86 1.73
C THR A 75 3.21 14.25 2.89
N ARG A 76 3.36 14.99 3.99
CA ARG A 76 4.00 14.50 5.21
C ARG A 76 3.25 13.31 5.81
N HIS A 77 1.93 13.41 5.96
CA HIS A 77 1.10 12.32 6.47
C HIS A 77 1.17 11.06 5.61
N LEU A 78 1.13 11.22 4.29
CA LEU A 78 1.27 10.10 3.36
C LEU A 78 2.67 9.45 3.48
N ASN A 79 3.73 10.25 3.60
CA ASN A 79 5.08 9.72 3.81
C ASN A 79 5.23 8.95 5.13
N ILE A 80 4.71 9.49 6.24
CA ILE A 80 4.68 8.80 7.54
C ILE A 80 3.95 7.46 7.40
N PHE A 81 2.78 7.47 6.77
CA PHE A 81 1.99 6.27 6.54
C PHE A 81 2.77 5.21 5.72
N LEU A 82 3.46 5.60 4.65
CA LEU A 82 4.25 4.66 3.85
C LEU A 82 5.42 4.06 4.66
N ILE A 83 6.06 4.85 5.53
CA ILE A 83 7.12 4.35 6.42
C ILE A 83 6.53 3.33 7.40
N GLU A 84 5.39 3.64 8.03
CA GLU A 84 4.72 2.76 8.99
C GLU A 84 4.24 1.44 8.36
N LYS A 85 3.75 1.50 7.11
CA LYS A 85 3.17 0.33 6.42
C LYS A 85 4.12 -0.37 5.46
N ARG A 86 5.40 0.02 5.41
CA ARG A 86 6.40 -0.57 4.51
C ARG A 86 6.48 -2.09 4.56
N SER A 87 6.32 -2.70 5.73
CA SER A 87 6.44 -4.16 5.91
C SER A 87 5.22 -4.95 5.43
N VAL A 88 4.11 -4.28 5.13
CA VAL A 88 2.83 -4.89 4.74
C VAL A 88 2.36 -4.47 3.34
N LEU A 89 2.94 -3.40 2.79
CA LEU A 89 2.73 -3.00 1.40
C LEU A 89 3.62 -3.80 0.47
N ASP A 90 3.08 -4.13 -0.70
CA ASP A 90 3.87 -4.72 -1.77
C ASP A 90 4.90 -3.70 -2.30
N ALA A 91 6.08 -4.18 -2.71
CA ALA A 91 7.17 -3.33 -3.17
C ALA A 91 6.79 -2.48 -4.40
N GLU A 92 5.95 -3.00 -5.29
CA GLU A 92 5.47 -2.23 -6.45
C GLU A 92 4.52 -1.12 -6.00
N ILE A 93 3.66 -1.36 -5.02
CA ILE A 93 2.76 -0.35 -4.46
C ILE A 93 3.57 0.72 -3.73
N GLU A 94 4.55 0.32 -2.92
CA GLU A 94 5.45 1.25 -2.23
C GLU A 94 6.18 2.16 -3.22
N THR A 95 6.72 1.58 -4.30
CA THR A 95 7.43 2.34 -5.33
C THR A 95 6.50 3.36 -6.01
N ALA A 96 5.31 2.93 -6.45
CA ALA A 96 4.36 3.85 -7.07
C ALA A 96 3.86 4.95 -6.11
N ALA A 97 3.70 4.63 -4.82
CA ALA A 97 3.31 5.60 -3.82
C ALA A 97 4.42 6.62 -3.53
N ARG A 98 5.70 6.20 -3.59
CA ARG A 98 6.86 7.10 -3.51
C ARG A 98 6.97 8.00 -4.75
N ASP A 99 6.72 7.46 -5.95
CA ASP A 99 6.71 8.26 -7.19
C ASP A 99 5.61 9.34 -7.13
N TYR A 100 4.43 8.98 -6.63
CA TYR A 100 3.34 9.94 -6.41
C TYR A 100 3.69 10.99 -5.36
N LEU A 101 4.29 10.60 -4.23
CA LEU A 101 4.80 11.54 -3.21
C LEU A 101 5.83 12.51 -3.78
N ALA A 102 6.76 12.02 -4.60
CA ALA A 102 7.77 12.87 -5.25
C ALA A 102 7.10 13.90 -6.17
N ALA A 103 6.11 13.50 -6.95
CA ALA A 103 5.35 14.40 -7.82
C ALA A 103 4.56 15.46 -7.01
N LEU A 104 3.96 15.08 -5.88
CA LEU A 104 3.33 16.04 -4.96
C LEU A 104 4.34 17.03 -4.37
N GLY A 105 5.56 16.56 -4.04
CA GLY A 105 6.65 17.40 -3.57
C GLY A 105 7.11 18.41 -4.61
N ASP A 106 7.20 18.01 -5.88
CA ASP A 106 7.49 18.90 -7.00
C ASP A 106 6.43 19.98 -7.11
N ILE A 107 5.15 19.60 -7.08
CA ILE A 107 4.03 20.56 -7.11
C ILE A 107 4.14 21.54 -5.94
N HIS A 108 4.33 21.05 -4.71
CA HIS A 108 4.47 21.89 -3.52
C HIS A 108 5.62 22.89 -3.65
N ARG A 109 6.75 22.47 -4.23
CA ARG A 109 7.92 23.32 -4.46
C ARG A 109 7.60 24.44 -5.45
N GLU A 110 7.03 24.11 -6.61
CA GLU A 110 6.66 25.11 -7.63
C GLU A 110 5.64 26.12 -7.06
N ILE A 111 4.68 25.68 -6.24
CA ILE A 111 3.73 26.58 -5.54
C ILE A 111 4.45 27.54 -4.60
N SER A 112 5.35 26.99 -3.79
CA SER A 112 6.05 27.76 -2.75
C SER A 112 6.96 28.81 -3.37
N GLU A 113 7.58 28.49 -4.51
CA GLU A 113 8.46 29.37 -5.28
C GLU A 113 7.68 30.44 -6.06
N ALA A 114 6.45 30.15 -6.52
CA ALA A 114 5.62 31.08 -7.27
C ALA A 114 5.11 32.29 -6.46
N GLY A 115 5.25 32.29 -5.12
CA GLY A 115 5.07 33.47 -4.28
C GLY A 115 3.68 34.13 -4.37
N THR A 116 2.70 33.61 -3.63
CA THR A 116 1.46 34.33 -3.27
C THR A 116 0.63 34.94 -4.43
N ALA A 117 0.62 34.34 -5.62
CA ALA A 117 -0.52 34.49 -6.53
C ALA A 117 -1.63 33.53 -6.03
N THR A 118 -2.47 34.07 -5.15
CA THR A 118 -3.81 33.61 -4.74
C THR A 118 -4.05 32.09 -4.60
N GLN A 119 -4.19 31.65 -3.34
CA GLN A 119 -4.82 30.38 -2.90
C GLN A 119 -6.13 30.01 -3.65
N GLU A 120 -6.79 30.98 -4.30
CA GLU A 120 -7.99 30.80 -5.12
C GLU A 120 -7.73 30.31 -6.56
N ASP A 121 -6.53 30.45 -7.11
CA ASP A 121 -6.24 30.05 -8.51
C ASP A 121 -6.01 28.54 -8.69
N TRP A 122 -5.78 27.81 -7.59
CA TRP A 122 -5.50 26.37 -7.61
C TRP A 122 -6.65 25.50 -8.12
N ALA A 123 -7.90 25.88 -7.86
CA ALA A 123 -9.08 25.22 -8.43
C ALA A 123 -9.06 25.18 -9.95
N ASN A 124 -8.63 26.30 -10.53
CA ASN A 124 -8.57 26.48 -11.96
C ASN A 124 -7.32 25.85 -12.54
N THR A 125 -6.16 25.94 -11.88
CA THR A 125 -4.89 25.39 -12.39
C THR A 125 -4.87 23.86 -12.49
N LEU A 126 -5.52 23.14 -11.56
CA LEU A 126 -5.67 21.68 -11.64
C LEU A 126 -6.80 21.21 -12.57
N ALA A 127 -7.86 22.02 -12.75
CA ALA A 127 -8.95 21.71 -13.69
C ALA A 127 -8.67 22.16 -15.13
N ARG A 128 -7.80 23.17 -15.32
CA ARG A 128 -7.35 23.79 -16.57
C ARG A 128 -5.98 24.46 -16.34
N PRO A 129 -4.85 23.86 -16.74
CA PRO A 129 -3.51 24.43 -16.53
C PRO A 129 -3.19 25.59 -17.50
N GLN A 130 -4.13 26.51 -17.73
CA GLN A 130 -4.02 27.54 -18.76
C GLN A 130 -3.25 28.79 -18.32
N SER A 131 -2.90 28.96 -17.02
CA SER A 131 -2.38 30.24 -16.53
C SER A 131 -0.97 30.26 -15.93
N GLU A 132 -0.35 29.17 -15.45
CA GLU A 132 0.84 29.34 -14.60
C GLU A 132 1.97 28.33 -14.89
N THR A 133 2.97 28.77 -15.68
CA THR A 133 4.28 28.12 -15.95
C THR A 133 4.28 26.67 -16.47
N GLU A 134 5.02 26.45 -17.57
CA GLU A 134 5.28 25.12 -18.16
C GLU A 134 5.80 24.09 -17.13
N ALA A 135 6.59 24.54 -16.15
CA ALA A 135 7.10 23.69 -15.07
C ALA A 135 5.99 23.10 -14.19
N LEU A 136 4.98 23.91 -13.82
CA LEU A 136 3.85 23.47 -13.01
C LEU A 136 2.95 22.52 -13.79
N ARG A 137 2.70 22.80 -15.08
CA ARG A 137 1.97 21.89 -15.98
C ARG A 137 2.64 20.52 -16.03
N GLN A 138 3.96 20.48 -16.22
CA GLN A 138 4.71 19.22 -16.22
C GLN A 138 4.72 18.51 -14.85
N ALA A 139 4.68 19.25 -13.75
CA ALA A 139 4.58 18.67 -12.41
C ALA A 139 3.20 18.03 -12.19
N VAL A 140 2.12 18.70 -12.62
CA VAL A 140 0.75 18.17 -12.57
C VAL A 140 0.61 16.92 -13.45
N GLU A 141 1.09 16.95 -14.68
CA GLU A 141 1.07 15.77 -15.58
C GLU A 141 1.81 14.57 -14.98
N ARG A 142 2.97 14.82 -14.34
CA ARG A 142 3.72 13.77 -13.63
C ARG A 142 2.95 13.22 -12.43
N MET A 143 2.27 14.09 -11.68
CA MET A 143 1.42 13.68 -10.56
C MET A 143 0.25 12.83 -11.04
N GLU A 144 -0.48 13.23 -12.08
CA GLU A 144 -1.61 12.49 -12.65
C GLU A 144 -1.18 11.11 -13.19
N ALA A 145 -0.02 11.04 -13.84
CA ALA A 145 0.55 9.79 -14.32
C ALA A 145 0.91 8.85 -13.16
N ALA A 146 1.57 9.38 -12.13
CA ALA A 146 1.94 8.62 -10.93
C ALA A 146 0.69 8.14 -10.16
N GLU A 147 -0.32 8.99 -10.05
CA GLU A 147 -1.61 8.68 -9.42
C GLU A 147 -2.34 7.56 -10.16
N THR A 148 -2.40 7.64 -11.49
CA THR A 148 -3.01 6.62 -12.35
C THR A 148 -2.29 5.29 -12.18
N ALA A 149 -0.95 5.31 -12.18
CA ALA A 149 -0.15 4.11 -11.97
C ALA A 149 -0.37 3.50 -10.58
N LEU A 150 -0.41 4.32 -9.54
CA LEU A 150 -0.65 3.90 -8.16
C LEU A 150 -2.06 3.32 -8.01
N THR A 151 -3.08 4.01 -8.50
CA THR A 151 -4.48 3.55 -8.45
C THR A 151 -4.64 2.23 -9.20
N GLY A 152 -4.03 2.08 -10.37
CA GLY A 152 -4.05 0.83 -11.13
C GLY A 152 -3.33 -0.32 -10.42
N ARG A 153 -2.27 -0.06 -9.66
CA ARG A 153 -1.60 -1.07 -8.82
C ARG A 153 -2.46 -1.44 -7.60
N LEU A 154 -3.06 -0.46 -6.92
CA LEU A 154 -3.96 -0.70 -5.79
C LEU A 154 -5.18 -1.52 -6.21
N HIS A 155 -5.77 -1.22 -7.36
CA HIS A 155 -6.89 -1.97 -7.91
C HIS A 155 -6.51 -3.43 -8.19
N ARG A 156 -5.40 -3.67 -8.90
CA ARG A 156 -4.89 -5.02 -9.14
C ARG A 156 -4.56 -5.75 -7.85
N ALA A 157 -3.98 -5.07 -6.87
CA ALA A 157 -3.67 -5.66 -5.58
C ALA A 157 -4.95 -6.10 -4.86
N TRP A 158 -6.00 -5.27 -4.91
CA TRP A 158 -7.32 -5.58 -4.34
C TRP A 158 -7.99 -6.77 -5.03
N GLU A 159 -7.99 -6.83 -6.37
CA GLU A 159 -8.57 -7.95 -7.13
C GLU A 159 -7.90 -9.29 -6.82
N ASN A 160 -6.60 -9.26 -6.52
CA ASN A 160 -5.81 -10.46 -6.22
C ASN A 160 -5.79 -10.83 -4.74
N MET A 161 -6.51 -10.09 -3.88
CA MET A 161 -6.59 -10.43 -2.45
C MET A 161 -7.45 -11.68 -2.24
N PRO A 162 -7.03 -12.60 -1.36
CA PRO A 162 -7.88 -13.70 -0.95
C PRO A 162 -9.13 -13.13 -0.26
N ALA A 163 -10.31 -13.60 -0.68
CA ALA A 163 -11.58 -13.24 -0.05
C ALA A 163 -11.49 -13.48 1.47
N ALA A 164 -11.85 -12.45 2.24
CA ALA A 164 -11.80 -12.45 3.70
C ALA A 164 -12.76 -13.49 4.30
#